data_AF-A0A660YMP8-F1
#
_entry.id   AF-A0A660YMP8-F1
#
_cell.length_a   1.000
_cell.length_b   1.000
_cell.length_c   1.000
_cell.angle_alpha   90.00
_cell.angle_beta   90.00
_cell.angle_gamma   90.00
#
_symmetry.space_group_name_H-M   'P 1'
#
loop_
_entity.id
_entity.type
_entity.pdbx_description
1 polymer ?
#
loop_
_entity_poly.entity_id
_entity_poly.type
_entity_poly.pdbx_seq_one_letter_code
_entity_poly.pdbx_strand_id
1 'polypeptide(L)'
;MNKTLKIVIKPHAEFQMKRRGISEHEVKDVIKNPDQVIEYEKKRLVYQKKSFDRVQNKWYFFRVILEKSNKNVIVITVYKTSKIAKYWREK
;
A
#
# COMPACT_ATOMS: atom_id res chain seq x y z
N MET A 1 -6.24 25.52 4.67
CA MET A 1 -7.14 24.66 3.86
C MET A 1 -6.62 23.23 3.89
N ASN A 2 -7.21 22.37 4.72
CA ASN A 2 -6.87 20.95 4.78
C ASN A 2 -7.48 20.26 3.55
N LYS A 3 -6.69 20.04 2.50
CA LYS A 3 -7.12 19.29 1.33
C LYS A 3 -7.29 17.82 1.73
N THR A 4 -8.52 17.39 1.98
CA THR A 4 -8.83 15.97 2.17
C THR A 4 -8.58 15.24 0.85
N LEU A 5 -7.51 14.44 0.79
CA LEU A 5 -7.22 13.61 -0.37
C LEU A 5 -8.30 12.52 -0.50
N LYS A 6 -8.97 12.48 -1.66
CA LYS A 6 -9.94 11.43 -1.95
C LYS A 6 -9.21 10.16 -2.37
N ILE A 7 -9.46 9.05 -1.68
CA ILE A 7 -8.92 7.74 -2.03
C ILE A 7 -9.89 7.05 -2.98
N VAL A 8 -9.40 6.59 -4.12
CA VAL A 8 -10.17 5.89 -5.16
C VAL A 8 -9.54 4.51 -5.35
N ILE A 9 -10.27 3.46 -5.01
CA ILE A 9 -9.81 2.06 -5.17
C ILE A 9 -10.26 1.56 -6.54
N LYS A 10 -9.32 1.12 -7.37
CA LYS A 10 -9.65 0.54 -8.69
C LYS A 10 -10.23 -0.88 -8.52
N PRO A 11 -11.04 -1.37 -9.49
CA PRO A 11 -11.64 -2.71 -9.42
C PRO A 11 -10.62 -3.83 -9.20
N HIS A 12 -9.44 -3.72 -9.83
CA HIS A 12 -8.36 -4.69 -9.61
C HIS A 12 -7.87 -4.68 -8.16
N ALA A 13 -7.64 -3.50 -7.56
CA ALA A 13 -7.26 -3.40 -6.16
C ALA A 13 -8.34 -3.95 -5.22
N GLU A 14 -9.61 -3.65 -5.48
CA GLU A 14 -10.72 -4.18 -4.70
C GLU A 14 -10.80 -5.70 -4.77
N PHE A 15 -10.61 -6.29 -5.95
CA PHE A 15 -10.50 -7.75 -6.11
C PHE A 15 -9.33 -8.32 -5.30
N GLN A 16 -8.15 -7.71 -5.37
CA GLN A 16 -6.99 -8.13 -4.59
C GLN A 16 -7.23 -8.02 -3.07
N MET A 17 -8.01 -7.03 -2.64
CA MET A 17 -8.40 -6.83 -1.24
C MET A 17 -9.27 -7.97 -0.75
N LYS A 18 -10.38 -8.23 -1.46
CA LYS A 18 -11.34 -9.31 -1.14
C LYS A 18 -10.63 -10.67 -1.08
N ARG A 19 -9.84 -10.99 -2.11
CA ARG A 19 -9.12 -12.27 -2.20
C ARG A 19 -8.12 -12.50 -1.06
N ARG A 20 -7.59 -11.46 -0.41
CA ARG A 20 -6.56 -11.56 0.65
C ARG A 20 -7.03 -11.14 2.03
N GLY A 21 -8.34 -10.88 2.21
CA GLY A 21 -8.88 -10.39 3.47
C GLY A 21 -8.24 -9.06 3.90
N ILE A 22 -7.96 -8.17 2.95
CA ILE A 22 -7.41 -6.85 3.23
C ILE A 22 -8.56 -5.86 3.32
N SER A 23 -8.67 -5.18 4.46
CA SER A 23 -9.68 -4.15 4.69
C SER A 23 -9.28 -2.82 4.04
N GLU A 24 -10.27 -1.98 3.73
CA GLU A 24 -10.02 -0.61 3.28
C GLU A 24 -9.31 0.23 4.37
N HIS A 25 -9.54 -0.08 5.65
CA HIS A 25 -8.86 0.58 6.76
C HIS A 25 -7.35 0.33 6.72
N GLU A 26 -6.91 -0.92 6.52
CA GLU A 26 -5.49 -1.25 6.37
C GLU A 26 -4.86 -0.49 5.19
N VAL A 27 -5.54 -0.42 4.04
CA VAL A 27 -5.06 0.33 2.88
C VAL A 27 -4.90 1.81 3.19
N LYS A 28 -5.89 2.41 3.84
CA LYS A 28 -5.87 3.83 4.26
C LYS A 28 -4.75 4.11 5.26
N ASP A 29 -4.50 3.21 6.21
CA ASP A 29 -3.41 3.35 7.16
C ASP A 29 -2.04 3.35 6.47
N VAL A 30 -1.80 2.43 5.53
CA VAL A 30 -0.54 2.41 4.76
C VAL A 30 -0.36 3.67 3.89
N ILE A 31 -1.44 4.22 3.34
CA ILE A 31 -1.39 5.48 2.57
C ILE A 31 -1.05 6.67 3.47
N LYS A 32 -1.58 6.71 4.70
CA LYS A 32 -1.37 7.81 5.66
C LYS A 32 -0.02 7.73 6.36
N ASN A 33 0.38 6.53 6.75
CA ASN A 33 1.54 6.25 7.59
C ASN A 33 2.44 5.16 6.95
N PRO A 34 3.01 5.40 5.76
CA PRO A 34 3.95 4.47 5.15
C PRO A 34 5.29 4.50 5.90
N ASP A 35 5.92 3.35 6.08
CA ASP A 35 7.32 3.29 6.54
C ASP A 35 8.29 3.66 5.42
N GLN A 36 7.91 3.37 4.18
CA GLN A 36 8.69 3.75 3.00
C GLN A 36 7.78 4.08 1.82
N VAL A 37 8.15 5.14 1.10
CA VAL A 37 7.58 5.51 -0.19
C VAL A 37 8.65 5.30 -1.25
N ILE A 38 8.35 4.53 -2.28
CA ILE A 38 9.29 4.18 -3.35
C ILE A 38 8.70 4.64 -4.68
N GLU A 39 9.51 5.31 -5.50
CA GLU A 39 9.15 5.60 -6.89
C GLU A 39 9.17 4.32 -7.73
N TYR A 40 8.11 4.11 -8.48
CA TYR A 40 7.92 2.97 -9.37
C TYR A 40 7.65 3.47 -10.78
N GLU A 41 7.86 2.59 -11.76
CA GLU A 41 7.72 2.91 -13.17
C GLU A 41 6.39 3.62 -13.49
N LYS A 42 6.42 4.47 -14.53
CA LYS A 42 5.24 5.13 -15.11
C LYS A 42 4.42 5.95 -14.11
N LYS A 43 5.10 6.76 -13.27
CA LYS A 43 4.49 7.69 -12.28
C LYS A 43 3.75 7.00 -11.12
N ARG A 44 4.06 5.74 -10.86
CA ARG A 44 3.48 5.00 -9.74
C ARG A 44 4.35 5.15 -8.51
N LEU A 45 3.71 5.10 -7.35
CA LEU A 45 4.38 5.06 -6.07
C LEU A 45 4.01 3.77 -5.37
N VAL A 46 4.98 3.20 -4.65
CA VAL A 46 4.72 2.11 -3.70
C VAL A 46 4.79 2.70 -2.31
N TYR A 47 3.65 2.66 -1.62
CA TYR A 47 3.56 2.96 -0.19
C TYR A 47 3.62 1.62 0.51
N GLN A 48 4.62 1.43 1.36
CA GLN A 48 4.78 0.17 2.07
C GLN A 48 4.94 0.38 3.56
N LYS A 49 4.34 -0.54 4.32
CA LYS A 49 4.43 -0.60 5.78
C LYS A 49 4.84 -2.01 6.19
N LYS A 50 5.83 -2.08 7.08
CA LYS A 50 6.33 -3.29 7.70
C LYS A 50 5.39 -3.65 8.85
N SER A 51 4.84 -4.85 8.80
CA SER A 51 3.92 -5.35 9.81
C SER A 51 4.36 -6.74 10.27
N PHE A 52 4.04 -7.07 11.51
CA PHE A 52 4.33 -8.37 12.08
C PHE A 52 3.06 -9.21 12.16
N ASP A 53 3.06 -10.37 11.53
CA ASP A 53 2.00 -11.36 11.66
C ASP A 53 2.30 -12.20 12.91
N ARG A 54 1.51 -11.99 13.96
CA ARG A 54 1.66 -12.72 15.23
C ARG A 54 1.30 -14.20 15.12
N VAL A 55 0.37 -14.55 14.22
CA VAL A 55 -0.07 -15.94 14.03
C VAL A 55 1.02 -16.74 13.33
N GLN A 56 1.62 -16.15 12.31
CA GLN A 56 2.68 -16.79 11.51
C GLN A 56 4.10 -16.49 12.01
N ASN A 57 4.22 -15.74 13.11
CA ASN A 57 5.47 -15.29 13.72
C ASN A 57 6.47 -14.72 12.69
N LYS A 58 5.97 -13.88 11.75
CA LYS A 58 6.79 -13.41 10.63
C LYS A 58 6.51 -11.96 10.24
N TRP A 59 7.57 -11.29 9.80
CA TRP A 59 7.47 -9.96 9.20
C TRP A 59 6.95 -10.04 7.77
N TYR A 60 6.13 -9.06 7.39
CA TYR A 60 5.69 -8.85 6.03
C TYR A 60 5.61 -7.36 5.70
N PHE A 61 5.66 -7.04 4.41
CA PHE A 61 5.25 -5.73 3.91
C PHE A 61 3.80 -5.78 3.45
N PHE A 62 3.03 -4.80 3.90
CA PHE A 62 1.81 -4.39 3.24
C PHE A 62 2.18 -3.35 2.19
N ARG A 63 1.93 -3.64 0.91
CA ARG A 63 2.27 -2.76 -0.22
C ARG A 63 1.00 -2.25 -0.88
N VAL A 64 0.92 -0.93 -1.04
CA VAL A 64 -0.10 -0.21 -1.80
C VAL A 64 0.58 0.46 -2.99
N ILE A 65 0.26 0.00 -4.20
CA ILE A 65 0.72 0.66 -5.43
C ILE A 65 -0.36 1.66 -5.85
N LEU A 66 0.04 2.91 -5.99
CA LEU A 66 -0.88 4.01 -6.23
C LEU A 66 -0.32 5.04 -7.20
N GLU A 67 -1.22 5.86 -7.74
CA GLU A 67 -0.91 7.07 -8.48
C GLU A 67 -1.45 8.27 -7.69
N LYS A 68 -0.63 9.32 -7.53
CA LYS A 68 -1.06 10.57 -6.89
C LYS A 68 -1.43 11.61 -7.93
N SER A 69 -2.53 12.31 -7.66
CA SER A 69 -2.96 13.51 -8.39
C SER A 69 -3.29 14.62 -7.39
N ASN A 70 -3.44 15.86 -7.86
CA ASN A 70 -3.63 17.07 -7.03
C ASN A 70 -4.79 17.01 -6.01
N LYS A 71 -5.74 16.08 -6.18
CA LYS A 71 -6.89 15.86 -5.29
C LYS A 71 -7.14 14.39 -4.92
N ASN A 72 -6.49 13.45 -5.59
CA ASN A 72 -6.85 12.03 -5.51
C ASN A 72 -5.62 11.14 -5.28
N VAL A 73 -5.84 10.07 -4.51
CA VAL A 73 -4.95 8.92 -4.42
C VAL A 73 -5.65 7.74 -5.09
N ILE A 74 -5.13 7.30 -6.23
CA ILE A 74 -5.72 6.21 -7.01
C ILE A 74 -4.98 4.92 -6.68
N VAL A 75 -5.64 3.99 -5.98
CA VAL A 75 -5.05 2.70 -5.61
C VAL A 75 -5.18 1.74 -6.78
N ILE A 76 -4.03 1.34 -7.33
CA ILE A 76 -3.93 0.46 -8.50
C ILE A 76 -3.98 -1.01 -8.09
N THR A 77 -3.22 -1.39 -7.06
CA THR A 77 -3.23 -2.74 -6.51
C THR A 77 -2.70 -2.76 -5.07
N VAL A 78 -3.04 -3.81 -4.32
CA VAL A 78 -2.59 -4.04 -2.95
C VAL A 78 -2.23 -5.50 -2.73
N TYR A 79 -1.22 -5.76 -1.91
CA TYR A 79 -0.86 -7.11 -1.49
C TYR A 79 0.04 -7.11 -0.26
N LYS A 80 0.11 -8.27 0.41
CA LYS A 80 1.06 -8.57 1.48
C LYS A 80 2.20 -9.43 0.92
N THR A 81 3.43 -9.23 1.37
CA THR A 81 4.57 -10.07 0.97
C THR A 81 5.57 -10.24 2.11
N SER A 82 6.05 -11.46 2.35
CA SER A 82 7.12 -11.73 3.32
C SER A 82 8.52 -11.56 2.74
N LYS A 83 8.66 -11.20 1.46
CA LYS A 83 9.97 -11.02 0.79
C LYS A 83 10.62 -9.69 1.18
N ILE A 84 10.90 -9.50 2.46
CA ILE A 84 11.40 -8.22 3.02
C ILE A 84 12.67 -7.76 2.30
N ALA A 85 13.69 -8.60 2.21
CA ALA A 85 14.97 -8.26 1.58
C ALA A 85 14.85 -7.83 0.11
N LYS A 86 13.86 -8.36 -0.63
CA LYS A 86 13.63 -8.00 -2.04
C LYS A 86 13.06 -6.57 -2.19
N TYR A 87 12.32 -6.13 -1.18
CA TYR A 87 11.39 -5.01 -1.30
C TYR A 87 11.71 -3.83 -0.40
N TRP A 88 12.53 -4.04 0.62
CA TRP A 88 13.15 -2.99 1.39
C TRP A 88 14.22 -2.32 0.53
N ARG A 89 14.20 -0.98 0.51
CA ARG A 89 15.29 -0.21 -0.08
C ARG A 89 16.08 0.36 1.07
N GLU A 90 17.33 -0.06 1.23
CA GLU A 90 18.26 0.61 2.13
C GLU A 90 18.42 2.06 1.66
N LYS A 91 18.55 2.97 2.63
CA LYS A 91 18.75 4.40 2.35
C LYS A 91 20.19 4.65 1.91
#